data_AF-A0A958UXG5-F1
#
_entry.id   AF-A0A958UXG5-F1
#
_cell.length_a   1.000
_cell.length_b   1.000
_cell.length_c   1.000
_cell.angle_alpha   90.00
_cell.angle_beta   90.00
_cell.angle_gamma   90.00
#
_symmetry.space_group_name_H-M   'P 1'
#
loop_
_entity.id
_entity.type
_entity.pdbx_description
1 polymer ?
#
loop_
_entity_poly.entity_id
_entity_poly.type
_entity_poly.pdbx_seq_one_letter_code
_entity_poly.pdbx_strand_id
1 'polypeptide(L)'
;MKLKIAEIFTTLSDRSIYPVEELLLLNLRPSFIHEVSTFYNLTYEEDTVTDGNVCFYKNKDVRPEYRDTFHKNDILEIVLQQIVSKSVNLEKTTVTFPEKVHCFFNRKTTL
;
A
#
# COMPACT_ATOMS: atom_id res chain seq x y z
N MET A 1 -13.22 1.74 0.25
CA MET A 1 -13.06 0.34 0.72
C MET A 1 -12.48 0.34 2.13
N LYS A 2 -13.05 -0.40 3.10
CA LYS A 2 -12.56 -0.42 4.49
C LYS A 2 -12.16 -1.84 4.87
N LEU A 3 -10.90 -2.02 5.27
CA LEU A 3 -10.28 -3.33 5.49
C LEU A 3 -9.51 -3.35 6.81
N LYS A 4 -9.41 -4.51 7.44
CA LYS A 4 -8.46 -4.76 8.52
C LYS A 4 -7.04 -4.87 7.96
N ILE A 5 -6.04 -4.55 8.78
CA ILE A 5 -4.64 -4.74 8.38
C ILE A 5 -4.36 -6.22 8.05
N ALA A 6 -4.98 -7.15 8.78
CA ALA A 6 -4.89 -8.59 8.49
C ALA A 6 -5.44 -8.98 7.11
N GLU A 7 -6.34 -8.19 6.52
CA GLU A 7 -6.85 -8.43 5.16
C GLU A 7 -5.89 -7.90 4.09
N ILE A 8 -5.02 -6.95 4.45
CA ILE A 8 -4.05 -6.30 3.55
C ILE A 8 -2.74 -7.08 3.50
N PHE A 9 -2.22 -7.50 4.66
CA PHE A 9 -0.88 -8.10 4.80
C PHE A 9 -0.90 -9.57 5.18
N THR A 10 0.08 -10.34 4.69
CA THR A 10 0.37 -11.70 5.15
C THR A 10 1.12 -11.62 6.47
N THR A 11 0.64 -12.33 7.49
CA THR A 11 1.29 -12.38 8.80
C THR A 11 2.53 -13.28 8.75
N LEU A 12 3.63 -12.84 9.36
CA LEU A 12 4.86 -13.64 9.46
C LEU A 12 4.82 -14.64 10.62
N SER A 13 3.90 -14.44 11.57
CA SER A 13 3.69 -15.32 12.72
C SER A 13 2.26 -15.17 13.26
N ASP A 14 1.88 -16.04 14.20
CA ASP A 14 0.57 -16.05 14.86
C ASP A 14 0.31 -14.84 15.79
N ARG A 15 1.27 -13.92 15.89
CA ARG A 15 1.08 -12.70 16.66
C ARG A 15 0.06 -11.80 15.96
N SER A 16 -0.80 -11.16 16.75
CA SER A 16 -1.80 -10.22 16.24
C SER A 16 -1.37 -8.76 16.38
N ILE A 17 -0.28 -8.46 17.09
CA ILE A 17 0.20 -7.09 17.33
C ILE A 17 1.58 -6.91 16.72
N TYR A 18 1.73 -5.87 15.89
CA TYR A 18 2.97 -5.54 15.19
C TYR A 18 3.37 -4.09 15.49
N PRO A 19 4.65 -3.79 15.73
CA PRO A 19 5.18 -2.44 15.57
C PRO A 19 4.91 -1.93 14.16
N VAL A 20 4.67 -0.63 14.03
CA VAL A 20 4.36 -0.02 12.71
C VAL A 20 5.51 -0.20 11.72
N GLU A 21 6.75 -0.10 12.19
CA GLU A 21 7.96 -0.31 11.39
C GLU A 21 8.03 -1.70 10.76
N GLU A 22 7.48 -2.71 11.44
CA GLU A 22 7.48 -4.09 10.94
C GLU A 22 6.41 -4.32 9.86
N LEU A 23 5.44 -3.43 9.69
CA LEU A 23 4.47 -3.52 8.58
C LEU A 23 5.17 -3.41 7.21
N LEU A 24 6.29 -2.69 7.15
CA LEU A 24 7.12 -2.55 5.95
C LEU A 24 7.67 -3.91 5.49
N LEU A 25 7.87 -4.84 6.42
CA LEU A 25 8.43 -6.16 6.16
C LEU A 25 7.38 -7.20 5.76
N LEU A 26 6.10 -6.91 5.96
CA LEU A 26 5.02 -7.83 5.60
C LEU A 26 4.75 -7.79 4.09
N ASN A 27 4.44 -8.94 3.50
CA ASN A 27 3.98 -9.00 2.11
C ASN A 27 2.50 -8.67 2.01
N LEU A 28 2.09 -8.15 0.85
CA LEU A 28 0.67 -7.96 0.57
C LEU A 28 0.00 -9.31 0.32
N ARG A 29 -1.24 -9.46 0.76
CA ARG A 29 -2.03 -10.64 0.44
C ARG A 29 -2.38 -10.65 -1.06
N PRO A 30 -2.22 -11.79 -1.76
CA PRO A 30 -2.63 -11.89 -3.17
C PRO A 30 -4.11 -11.54 -3.40
N SER A 31 -5.00 -11.91 -2.46
CA SER A 31 -6.43 -11.57 -2.54
C SER A 31 -6.66 -10.06 -2.47
N PHE A 32 -5.92 -9.37 -1.61
CA PHE A 32 -5.98 -7.92 -1.49
C PHE A 32 -5.45 -7.23 -2.75
N ILE A 33 -4.33 -7.71 -3.29
CA ILE A 33 -3.79 -7.20 -4.56
C ILE A 33 -4.86 -7.29 -5.65
N HIS A 34 -5.50 -8.46 -5.80
CA HIS A 34 -6.56 -8.65 -6.79
C HIS A 34 -7.77 -7.72 -6.58
N GLU A 35 -8.18 -7.53 -5.33
CA GLU A 35 -9.27 -6.63 -4.98
C GLU A 35 -8.95 -5.17 -5.34
N VAL A 36 -7.77 -4.68 -4.99
CA VAL A 36 -7.30 -3.31 -5.32
C VAL A 36 -7.19 -3.13 -6.83
N SER A 37 -6.57 -4.09 -7.52
CA SER A 37 -6.42 -4.05 -8.98
C SER A 37 -7.77 -3.93 -9.67
N THR A 38 -8.76 -4.70 -9.21
CA THR A 38 -10.12 -4.69 -9.76
C THR A 38 -10.86 -3.41 -9.41
N PHE A 39 -10.75 -2.95 -8.15
CA PHE A 39 -11.48 -1.79 -7.66
C PHE A 39 -11.03 -0.49 -8.33
N TYR A 40 -9.73 -0.31 -8.56
CA TYR A 40 -9.18 0.90 -9.18
C TYR A 40 -8.85 0.75 -10.66
N ASN A 41 -8.99 -0.44 -11.24
CA ASN A 41 -8.53 -0.76 -12.58
C ASN A 41 -7.04 -0.46 -12.77
N LEU A 42 -6.22 -0.95 -11.84
CA LEU A 42 -4.76 -0.80 -11.83
C LEU A 42 -4.08 -2.18 -11.85
N THR A 43 -2.84 -2.23 -12.32
CA THR A 43 -2.00 -3.42 -12.27
C THR A 43 -1.02 -3.33 -11.09
N TYR A 44 -0.86 -4.41 -10.34
CA TYR A 44 0.16 -4.45 -9.30
C TYR A 44 1.52 -4.76 -9.92
N GLU A 45 2.49 -3.89 -9.65
CA GLU A 45 3.89 -4.14 -9.96
C GLU A 45 4.66 -4.32 -8.65
N GLU A 46 5.34 -5.45 -8.53
CA GLU A 46 6.28 -5.67 -7.44
C GLU A 46 7.49 -4.75 -7.68
N ASP A 47 7.92 -4.01 -6.65
CA ASP A 47 9.10 -3.16 -6.72
C ASP A 47 10.32 -4.05 -7.03
N THR A 48 10.64 -4.20 -8.31
CA THR A 48 11.89 -4.85 -8.71
C THR A 48 13.02 -3.91 -8.30
N VAL A 49 13.93 -4.41 -7.48
CA VAL A 49 15.22 -3.74 -7.21
C VAL A 49 15.86 -3.57 -8.58
N THR A 50 15.74 -2.36 -9.15
CA THR A 50 16.05 -2.16 -10.56
C THR A 50 17.56 -2.28 -10.75
N ASP A 51 17.96 -3.26 -11.55
CA ASP A 51 19.18 -3.17 -12.35
C ASP A 51 19.25 -1.77 -12.95
N GLY A 52 20.41 -1.12 -12.80
CA GLY A 52 20.61 0.24 -13.25
C GLY A 52 20.47 0.34 -14.77
N ASN A 53 19.34 0.89 -15.23
CA ASN A 53 19.01 1.47 -16.55
C ASN A 53 17.47 1.37 -16.65
N VAL A 54 16.65 2.39 -16.92
CA VAL A 54 16.65 3.34 -18.03
C VAL A 54 15.78 4.54 -17.61
N CYS A 55 16.10 5.72 -18.15
CA CYS A 55 15.70 7.10 -17.82
C CYS A 55 14.19 7.47 -17.64
N PHE A 56 13.26 6.56 -17.36
CA PHE A 56 11.85 6.90 -17.10
C PHE A 56 11.18 6.14 -15.94
N TYR A 57 11.87 5.17 -15.32
CA TYR A 57 11.27 4.28 -14.30
C TYR A 57 10.95 4.93 -12.95
N LYS A 58 11.24 6.23 -12.78
CA LYS A 58 10.96 6.99 -11.56
C LYS A 58 10.28 8.32 -11.85
N ASN A 59 9.32 8.36 -12.79
CA ASN A 59 8.45 9.53 -12.89
C ASN A 59 7.50 9.57 -11.68
N LYS A 60 8.03 10.05 -10.56
CA LYS A 60 7.28 10.61 -9.44
C LYS A 60 6.41 11.80 -9.89
N ASP A 61 6.57 12.25 -11.14
CA ASP A 61 5.85 13.34 -11.79
C ASP A 61 4.73 12.90 -12.76
N VAL A 62 4.51 11.58 -12.98
CA VAL A 62 3.28 11.15 -13.68
C VAL A 62 2.10 11.47 -12.78
N ARG A 63 1.19 12.31 -13.27
CA ARG A 63 -0.01 12.67 -12.50
C ARG A 63 -0.77 11.39 -12.13
N PRO A 64 -1.35 11.31 -10.92
CA PRO A 64 -2.14 10.17 -10.47
C PRO A 64 -3.16 9.65 -11.49
N GLU A 65 -3.73 10.54 -12.30
CA GLU A 65 -4.74 10.20 -13.31
C GLU A 65 -4.22 9.36 -14.49
N TYR A 66 -2.91 9.32 -14.70
CA TYR A 66 -2.27 8.58 -15.80
C TYR A 66 -1.51 7.34 -15.33
N ARG A 67 -1.56 7.02 -14.03
CA ARG A 67 -0.99 5.79 -13.53
C ARG A 67 -1.94 4.63 -13.81
N ASP A 68 -1.39 3.59 -14.42
CA ASP A 68 -2.04 2.30 -14.67
C ASP A 68 -1.54 1.20 -13.72
N THR A 69 -0.53 1.51 -12.89
CA THR A 69 0.10 0.58 -11.95
C THR A 69 0.13 1.10 -10.51
N PHE A 70 0.19 0.20 -9.54
CA PHE A 70 0.46 0.50 -8.13
C PHE A 70 1.46 -0.48 -7.53
N HIS A 71 2.14 -0.01 -6.48
CA HIS A 71 3.18 -0.77 -5.80
C HIS A 71 2.85 -0.93 -4.31
N LYS A 72 3.59 -1.80 -3.62
CA LYS A 72 3.46 -2.00 -2.17
C LYS A 72 3.63 -0.69 -1.39
N ASN A 73 4.51 0.19 -1.85
CA ASN A 73 4.75 1.49 -1.23
C ASN A 73 3.52 2.41 -1.24
N ASP A 74 2.71 2.38 -2.31
CA ASP A 74 1.48 3.19 -2.39
C ASP A 74 0.45 2.70 -1.33
N ILE A 75 0.38 1.39 -1.10
CA ILE A 75 -0.48 0.79 -0.05
C ILE A 75 0.01 1.16 1.34
N LEU A 76 1.32 1.03 1.59
CA LEU A 76 1.94 1.36 2.86
C LEU A 76 1.69 2.82 3.23
N GLU A 77 1.79 3.73 2.26
CA GLU A 77 1.55 5.15 2.50
C GLU A 77 0.12 5.41 3.01
N ILE A 78 -0.90 4.83 2.39
CA ILE A 78 -2.30 4.94 2.83
C ILE A 78 -2.49 4.36 4.23
N VAL A 79 -1.88 3.21 4.50
CA VAL A 79 -1.97 2.54 5.80
C VAL A 79 -1.30 3.38 6.90
N LEU A 80 -0.07 3.86 6.66
CA LEU A 80 0.72 4.61 7.64
C LEU A 80 0.11 5.99 7.93
N GLN A 81 -0.49 6.66 6.94
CA GLN A 81 -1.21 7.93 7.16
C GLN A 81 -2.39 7.80 8.14
N GLN A 82 -2.92 6.59 8.35
CA GLN A 82 -4.08 6.34 9.20
C GLN A 82 -3.71 5.74 10.56
N ILE A 83 -2.45 5.39 10.78
CA ILE A 83 -1.98 4.81 12.04
C ILE A 83 -1.29 5.89 12.88
N VAL A 84 -1.88 6.21 14.04
CA VAL A 84 -1.30 7.17 15.00
C VAL A 84 -0.44 6.47 16.07
N SER A 85 -0.70 5.19 16.32
CA SER A 85 -0.05 4.41 17.38
C SER A 85 1.28 3.79 16.93
N LYS A 86 2.23 3.59 17.85
CA LYS A 86 3.51 2.89 17.57
C LYS A 86 3.35 1.41 17.20
N SER A 87 2.20 0.82 17.52
CA SER A 87 1.87 -0.57 17.24
C SER A 87 0.43 -0.69 16.77
N VAL A 88 0.16 -1.68 15.91
CA VAL A 88 -1.17 -2.00 15.40
C VAL A 88 -1.58 -3.43 15.73
N ASN A 89 -2.87 -3.64 15.94
CA ASN A 89 -3.44 -4.97 16.05
C ASN A 89 -4.06 -5.34 14.71
N LEU A 90 -3.56 -6.39 14.05
CA LEU A 90 -3.93 -6.68 12.67
C LEU A 90 -5.42 -7.01 12.49
N GLU A 91 -6.04 -7.61 13.51
CA GLU A 91 -7.43 -8.06 13.48
C GLU A 91 -8.44 -6.98 13.87
N LYS A 92 -7.98 -5.92 14.55
CA LYS A 92 -8.82 -4.85 15.08
C LYS A 92 -8.65 -3.53 14.35
N THR A 93 -7.41 -3.21 13.94
CA THR A 93 -7.10 -1.96 13.24
C THR A 93 -7.63 -2.04 11.82
N THR A 94 -8.41 -1.03 11.44
CA THR A 94 -8.96 -0.91 10.09
C THR A 94 -8.41 0.33 9.39
N VAL A 95 -8.24 0.22 8.09
CA VAL A 95 -7.75 1.26 7.18
C VAL A 95 -8.81 1.46 6.11
N THR A 96 -9.02 2.72 5.75
CA THR A 96 -9.97 3.10 4.71
C THR A 96 -9.21 3.55 3.47
N PHE A 97 -9.42 2.83 2.37
CA PHE A 97 -8.93 3.18 1.04
C PHE A 97 -9.94 4.12 0.36
N PRO A 98 -9.45 5.19 -0.29
CA PRO A 98 -10.31 6.22 -0.88
C PRO A 98 -11.11 5.66 -2.05
N GLU A 99 -12.31 6.18 -2.31
CA GLU A 99 -13.14 5.64 -3.40
C GLU A 99 -12.60 5.96 -4.80
N LYS A 100 -11.85 7.07 -4.93
CA LYS A 100 -11.37 7.57 -6.22
C LYS A 100 -9.88 7.27 -6.38
N VAL A 101 -9.50 6.77 -7.55
CA VAL A 101 -8.11 6.39 -7.87
C VAL A 101 -7.11 7.55 -7.73
N HIS A 102 -7.48 8.78 -8.05
CA HIS A 102 -6.56 9.92 -7.86
C HIS A 102 -6.25 10.20 -6.38
N CYS A 103 -7.16 9.87 -5.46
CA CYS A 103 -6.93 9.99 -4.03
C CYS A 103 -6.05 8.86 -3.49
N PHE A 104 -5.99 7.73 -4.20
CA PHE A 104 -5.15 6.58 -3.82
C PHE A 104 -3.66 6.94 -3.91
N PHE A 105 -3.26 7.74 -4.89
CA PHE A 105 -1.88 8.23 -5.02
C PHE A 105 -1.63 9.59 -4.36
N ASN A 106 -2.60 10.15 -3.63
CA ASN A 106 -2.47 11.50 -3.08
C ASN A 106 -1.54 11.49 -1.85
N ARG A 107 -0.27 11.80 -2.10
CA ARG A 107 0.74 11.96 -1.07
C ARG A 107 0.53 13.31 -0.40
N LYS A 108 0.04 13.33 0.84
CA LYS A 108 0.25 14.49 1.69
C LYS A 108 1.75 14.56 1.99
N THR A 109 2.45 15.37 1.20
CA THR A 109 3.86 15.71 1.41
C THR A 109 3.95 16.38 2.77
N THR A 110 4.33 15.61 3.78
CA THR A 110 4.73 16.18 5.07
C THR A 110 6.23 16.36 4.95
N LEU A 111 6.61 17.60 4.63
CA LEU A 111 8.00 18.09 4.66
C LEU A 111 8.52 18.11 6.10
#